data_AF-A0ABD0NWM0-F1
#
_entry.id   AF-A0ABD0NWM0-F1
#
_cell.length_a   1.000
_cell.length_b   1.000
_cell.length_c   1.000
_cell.angle_alpha   90.00
_cell.angle_beta   90.00
_cell.angle_gamma   90.00
#
_symmetry.space_group_name_H-M   'P 1'
#
loop_
_entity.id
_entity.type
_entity.pdbx_description
1 polymer ?
#
loop_
_entity_poly.entity_id
_entity_poly.type
_entity_poly.pdbx_seq_one_letter_code
_entity_poly.pdbx_strand_id
1 'polypeptide(L)'
;VSCLQEELVSLRLQCASVYRKGHFSTGGLLGEHAGQMGSSGGLATLGAQTLLGAVGAVASLLRRPMSRADLVAMSSSEDEGSLRFIYELLGWVEETQDLLQRAEWGSDLPSVEQHLQDHHIIHTAVEDLLNSLKEARTYE
;
A
#
# COMPACT_ATOMS: atom_id res chain seq x y z
N VAL A 1 -2.01 -9.90 -28.72
CA VAL A 1 -1.49 -10.31 -27.39
C VAL A 1 -0.02 -10.74 -27.46
N SER A 2 0.40 -11.46 -28.52
CA SER A 2 1.79 -11.93 -28.69
C SER A 2 2.86 -10.82 -28.81
N CYS A 3 2.52 -9.67 -29.43
CA CYS A 3 3.45 -8.53 -29.56
C CYS A 3 3.83 -7.95 -28.19
N LEU A 4 2.84 -7.74 -27.30
CA LEU A 4 3.07 -7.21 -25.96
C LEU A 4 3.93 -8.15 -25.10
N GLN A 5 3.77 -9.46 -25.29
CA GLN A 5 4.57 -10.47 -24.60
C GLN A 5 6.03 -10.47 -25.09
N GLU A 6 6.26 -10.33 -26.40
CA GLU A 6 7.61 -10.18 -26.97
C GLU A 6 8.29 -8.89 -26.51
N GLU A 7 7.56 -7.77 -26.48
CA GLU A 7 8.08 -6.49 -25.99
C GLU A 7 8.48 -6.56 -24.51
N LEU A 8 7.67 -7.19 -23.65
CA LEU A 8 7.99 -7.39 -22.24
C LEU A 8 9.20 -8.30 -22.01
N VAL A 9 9.34 -9.36 -22.81
CA VAL A 9 10.52 -10.24 -22.76
C VAL A 9 11.77 -9.47 -23.19
N SER A 10 11.69 -8.70 -24.27
CA SER A 10 12.78 -7.86 -24.77
C SER A 10 13.20 -6.83 -23.71
N LEU A 11 12.24 -6.15 -23.08
CA LEU A 11 12.49 -5.18 -22.01
C LEU A 11 13.17 -5.83 -20.79
N ARG A 12 12.71 -7.01 -20.35
CA ARG A 12 13.32 -7.77 -19.26
C ARG A 12 14.78 -8.13 -19.55
N LEU A 13 15.07 -8.59 -20.77
CA LEU A 13 16.43 -8.91 -21.21
C LEU A 13 17.33 -7.66 -21.21
N GLN A 14 16.81 -6.51 -21.64
CA GLN A 14 17.56 -5.24 -21.60
C GLN A 14 17.87 -4.80 -20.17
N CYS A 15 16.88 -4.80 -19.27
CA CYS A 15 17.09 -4.49 -17.85
C CYS A 15 18.12 -5.42 -17.19
N ALA A 16 18.06 -6.73 -17.47
CA ALA A 16 19.03 -7.69 -16.96
C ALA A 16 20.45 -7.46 -17.53
N SER A 17 20.55 -6.99 -18.78
CA SER A 17 21.83 -6.65 -19.41
C SER A 17 22.46 -5.41 -18.78
N VAL A 18 21.67 -4.39 -18.46
CA VAL A 18 22.13 -3.15 -17.80
C VAL A 18 22.57 -3.46 -16.37
N TYR A 19 21.84 -4.31 -15.66
CA TYR A 19 22.21 -4.73 -14.31
C TYR A 19 23.50 -5.57 -14.28
N ARG A 20 23.73 -6.43 -15.28
CA ARG A 20 24.96 -7.24 -15.40
C ARG A 20 26.13 -6.43 -15.98
N LYS A 21 25.87 -5.40 -16.77
CA LYS A 21 26.84 -4.48 -17.37
C LYS A 21 26.93 -3.23 -16.49
N GLY A 22 27.44 -3.39 -15.27
CA GLY A 22 27.51 -2.34 -14.25
C GLY A 22 28.15 -1.03 -14.74
N HIS A 23 27.30 -0.11 -15.20
CA HIS A 23 27.66 1.27 -15.50
C HIS A 23 26.58 2.20 -14.93
N PHE A 24 26.51 2.29 -13.60
CA PHE A 24 26.14 3.55 -12.97
C PHE A 24 27.45 4.34 -12.81
N SER A 25 27.86 5.04 -13.86
CA SER A 25 29.03 5.90 -13.85
C SER A 25 28.80 7.06 -12.87
N THR A 26 29.49 7.06 -11.73
CA THR A 26 29.70 8.29 -10.95
C THR A 26 31.09 8.81 -11.28
N GLY A 27 31.13 9.97 -11.92
CA GLY A 27 32.34 10.59 -12.46
C GLY A 27 33.35 11.04 -11.41
N GLY A 28 34.61 11.04 -11.83
CA GLY A 28 35.75 11.55 -11.06
C GLY A 28 37.06 11.11 -11.69
N LEU A 29 37.84 12.07 -12.13
CA LEU A 29 39.11 11.94 -12.86
C LEU A 29 40.19 11.12 -12.12
N LEU A 30 41.08 10.50 -12.91
CA LEU A 30 42.45 10.05 -12.61
C LEU A 30 42.62 8.85 -11.67
N GLY A 31 43.42 7.87 -12.11
CA GLY A 31 43.98 6.85 -11.23
C GLY A 31 44.28 5.52 -11.91
N GLU A 32 45.46 5.42 -12.50
CA GLU A 32 46.11 4.17 -12.90
C GLU A 32 46.24 3.20 -11.69
N HIS A 33 45.97 1.90 -11.88
CA HIS A 33 46.84 0.76 -11.53
C HIS A 33 46.10 -0.58 -11.38
N ALA A 34 46.46 -1.50 -12.27
CA ALA A 34 46.80 -2.91 -12.02
C ALA A 34 46.21 -3.68 -10.81
N GLY A 35 45.39 -4.68 -11.14
CA GLY A 35 45.58 -6.09 -10.78
C GLY A 35 45.35 -6.55 -9.33
N GLN A 36 44.35 -7.42 -9.11
CA GLN A 36 44.55 -8.55 -8.19
C GLN A 36 43.54 -9.70 -8.41
N MET A 37 44.12 -10.90 -8.41
CA MET A 37 43.54 -12.24 -8.50
C MET A 37 42.99 -12.70 -7.14
N GLY A 38 41.97 -13.58 -7.10
CA GLY A 38 41.68 -14.30 -5.85
C GLY A 38 40.35 -15.05 -5.72
N SER A 39 40.39 -16.33 -6.08
CA SER A 39 39.86 -17.47 -5.32
C SER A 39 38.36 -17.70 -5.08
N SER A 40 37.99 -18.92 -5.44
CA SER A 40 36.74 -19.65 -5.24
C SER A 40 36.43 -19.98 -3.78
N GLY A 41 35.13 -20.19 -3.50
CA GLY A 41 34.65 -21.19 -2.54
C GLY A 41 33.85 -20.65 -1.35
N GLY A 42 32.67 -21.26 -1.11
CA GLY A 42 32.04 -21.23 0.21
C GLY A 42 30.52 -21.06 0.19
N LEU A 43 29.81 -22.17 0.01
CA LEU A 43 28.39 -22.31 0.31
C LEU A 43 28.24 -22.63 1.81
N ALA A 44 27.59 -21.77 2.58
CA ALA A 44 27.05 -22.00 3.92
C ALA A 44 25.97 -20.92 4.15
N THR A 45 24.69 -21.19 3.93
CA THR A 45 23.73 -21.87 4.83
C THR A 45 23.39 -21.07 6.09
N LEU A 46 22.08 -20.84 6.25
CA LEU A 46 21.31 -20.67 7.48
C LEU A 46 21.48 -19.38 8.30
N GLY A 47 20.56 -18.46 8.03
CA GLY A 47 20.16 -17.38 8.94
C GLY A 47 18.75 -16.87 8.60
N ALA A 48 17.83 -17.79 8.25
CA ALA A 48 16.43 -17.46 8.09
C ALA A 48 15.80 -17.25 9.48
N GLN A 49 15.61 -15.99 9.84
CA GLN A 49 14.59 -15.60 10.81
C GLN A 49 13.60 -14.70 10.09
N THR A 50 12.72 -15.41 9.40
CA THR A 50 11.39 -15.04 8.94
C THR A 50 10.68 -14.16 9.97
N LEU A 51 10.58 -12.86 9.68
CA LEU A 51 9.50 -12.02 10.18
C LEU A 51 8.48 -11.85 9.04
N LEU A 52 8.03 -12.99 8.50
CA LEU A 52 6.86 -13.07 7.65
C LEU A 52 5.70 -13.47 8.56
N GLY A 53 4.79 -12.54 8.80
CA GLY A 53 3.62 -12.86 9.63
C GLY A 53 2.73 -11.69 9.97
N ALA A 54 2.39 -10.86 8.98
CA ALA A 54 1.13 -10.12 8.84
C ALA A 54 1.34 -8.84 8.02
N VAL A 55 1.73 -8.96 6.76
CA VAL A 55 1.28 -7.98 5.75
C VAL A 55 -0.16 -8.36 5.40
N GLY A 56 -1.04 -8.25 6.40
CA GLY A 56 -2.46 -8.48 6.26
C GLY A 56 -3.05 -7.27 5.55
N ALA A 57 -3.75 -7.54 4.46
CA ALA A 57 -4.49 -6.58 3.64
C ALA A 57 -4.97 -5.37 4.47
N VAL A 58 -4.52 -4.16 4.15
CA VAL A 58 -4.87 -2.94 4.91
C VAL A 58 -6.38 -2.70 4.92
N ALA A 59 -7.10 -3.22 3.92
CA ALA A 59 -8.55 -3.21 3.87
C ALA A 59 -9.22 -4.09 4.96
N SER A 60 -8.56 -5.15 5.43
CA SER A 60 -9.10 -6.01 6.50
C SER A 60 -9.06 -5.35 7.89
N LEU A 61 -8.26 -4.30 8.04
CA LEU A 61 -8.18 -3.48 9.24
C LEU A 61 -9.21 -2.34 9.23
N LEU A 62 -9.85 -2.07 8.09
CA LEU A 62 -10.79 -0.97 7.94
C LEU A 62 -12.10 -1.30 8.66
N ARG A 63 -12.34 -0.59 9.77
CA ARG A 63 -13.64 -0.64 10.47
C ARG A 63 -14.72 -0.01 9.59
N ARG A 64 -15.98 -0.46 9.71
CA ARG A 64 -17.14 0.25 9.13
C ARG A 64 -17.63 1.33 10.11
N PRO A 65 -17.86 2.59 9.67
CA PRO A 65 -18.48 3.60 10.52
C PRO A 65 -19.90 3.18 10.93
N MET A 66 -20.32 3.52 12.15
CA MET A 66 -21.71 3.34 12.59
C MET A 66 -22.65 4.25 11.81
N SER A 67 -23.87 3.77 11.56
CA SER A 67 -24.88 4.60 10.89
C SER A 67 -25.43 5.67 11.83
N ARG A 68 -25.93 6.78 11.27
CA ARG A 68 -26.62 7.82 12.04
C ARG A 68 -27.78 7.23 12.83
N ALA A 69 -28.56 6.34 12.22
CA ALA A 69 -29.74 5.75 12.85
C ALA A 69 -29.37 4.97 14.12
N ASP A 70 -28.28 4.20 14.08
CA ASP A 70 -27.80 3.44 15.23
C ASP A 70 -27.36 4.39 16.37
N LEU A 71 -26.60 5.43 16.03
CA LEU A 71 -26.11 6.39 17.02
C LEU A 71 -27.23 7.25 17.62
N VAL A 72 -28.23 7.61 16.83
CA VAL A 72 -29.43 8.31 17.31
C VAL A 72 -30.26 7.42 18.23
N ALA A 73 -30.45 6.15 17.89
CA ALA A 73 -31.18 5.19 18.73
C ALA A 73 -30.53 4.97 20.11
N MET A 74 -29.21 5.14 20.20
CA MET A 74 -28.44 5.02 21.44
C MET A 74 -28.30 6.34 22.22
N SER A 75 -28.81 7.46 21.68
CA SER A 75 -28.65 8.79 22.26
C SER A 75 -29.92 9.26 22.98
N SER A 76 -29.76 10.19 23.93
CA SER A 76 -30.87 10.73 24.71
C SER A 76 -31.71 11.76 23.92
N SER A 77 -31.12 12.36 22.88
CA SER A 77 -31.79 13.24 21.93
C SER A 77 -31.25 13.05 20.51
N GLU A 78 -32.01 13.53 19.51
CA GLU A 78 -31.61 13.47 18.11
C GLU A 78 -30.37 14.35 17.82
N ASP A 79 -30.28 15.52 18.46
CA ASP A 79 -29.12 16.41 18.35
C ASP A 79 -27.85 15.74 18.89
N GLU A 80 -27.97 15.05 20.02
CA GLU A 80 -26.85 14.32 20.62
C GLU A 80 -26.39 13.15 19.74
N GLY A 81 -27.33 12.40 19.16
CA GLY A 81 -27.03 11.33 18.21
C GLY A 81 -26.40 11.84 16.91
N SER A 82 -26.86 12.98 16.42
CA SER A 82 -26.30 13.65 15.24
C SER A 82 -24.88 14.15 15.50
N LEU A 83 -24.60 14.70 16.69
CA LEU A 83 -23.26 15.09 17.09
C LEU A 83 -22.32 13.88 17.22
N ARG A 84 -22.78 12.77 17.82
CA ARG A 84 -22.02 11.51 17.88
C ARG A 84 -21.71 10.96 16.50
N PHE A 85 -22.65 11.05 15.56
CA PHE A 85 -22.44 10.64 14.18
C PHE A 85 -21.31 11.44 13.53
N ILE A 86 -21.27 12.77 13.68
CA ILE A 86 -20.18 13.59 13.14
C ILE A 86 -18.82 13.16 13.71
N TYR A 87 -18.73 12.93 15.02
CA TYR A 87 -17.48 12.46 15.64
C TYR A 87 -17.06 11.07 15.19
N GLU A 88 -18.02 10.16 15.03
CA GLU A 88 -17.79 8.82 14.49
C GLU A 88 -17.20 8.89 13.07
N LEU A 89 -17.76 9.75 12.21
CA LEU A 89 -17.24 9.93 10.86
C LEU A 89 -15.85 10.54 10.84
N LEU A 90 -15.61 11.55 11.69
CA LEU A 90 -14.29 12.18 11.81
C LEU A 90 -13.25 11.15 12.27
N GLY A 91 -13.54 10.40 13.33
CA GLY A 91 -12.62 9.38 13.85
C GLY A 91 -12.33 8.28 12.82
N TRP A 92 -13.34 7.86 12.05
CA TRP A 92 -13.12 6.91 10.96
C TRP A 92 -12.21 7.46 9.85
N VAL A 93 -12.36 8.74 9.48
CA VAL A 93 -11.49 9.38 8.49
C VAL A 93 -10.05 9.44 8.99
N GLU A 94 -9.84 9.83 10.25
CA GLU A 94 -8.51 9.89 10.87
C GLU A 94 -7.84 8.50 10.92
N GLU A 95 -8.58 7.47 11.36
CA GLU A 95 -8.09 6.09 11.42
C GLU A 95 -7.75 5.56 10.01
N THR A 96 -8.60 5.82 9.03
CA THR A 96 -8.37 5.42 7.63
C THR A 96 -7.15 6.13 7.04
N GLN A 97 -6.96 7.41 7.35
CA GLN A 97 -5.78 8.18 6.92
C GLN A 97 -4.49 7.63 7.55
N ASP A 98 -4.49 7.27 8.84
CA ASP A 98 -3.32 6.62 9.47
C ASP A 98 -2.99 5.27 8.82
N LEU A 99 -4.02 4.44 8.56
CA LEU A 99 -3.85 3.17 7.86
C LEU A 99 -3.23 3.36 6.48
N LEU A 100 -3.71 4.34 5.71
CA LEU A 100 -3.17 4.66 4.38
C LEU A 100 -1.75 5.22 4.44
N GLN A 101 -1.43 6.05 5.43
CA GLN A 101 -0.09 6.61 5.59
C GLN A 101 0.95 5.54 5.94
N ARG A 102 0.53 4.49 6.65
CA ARG A 102 1.38 3.37 7.05
C ARG A 102 1.38 2.21 6.06
N ALA A 103 0.53 2.27 5.03
CA ALA A 103 0.44 1.24 4.00
C ALA A 103 1.70 1.22 3.12
N GLU A 104 2.27 0.04 2.94
CA GLU A 104 3.39 -0.20 2.03
C GLU A 104 2.89 -0.98 0.82
N TRP A 105 3.31 -0.65 -0.39
CA TRP A 105 2.83 -1.34 -1.61
C TRP A 105 3.46 -2.72 -1.84
N GLY A 106 4.55 -3.03 -1.12
CA GLY A 106 5.39 -4.20 -1.36
C GLY A 106 6.35 -4.03 -2.54
N SER A 107 7.29 -4.95 -2.66
CA SER A 107 8.38 -4.92 -3.67
C SER A 107 8.12 -5.79 -4.90
N ASP A 108 7.05 -6.58 -4.88
CA ASP A 108 6.68 -7.52 -5.93
C ASP A 108 5.28 -7.24 -6.47
N LEU A 109 5.05 -7.62 -7.73
CA LEU A 109 3.81 -7.35 -8.45
C LEU A 109 2.56 -7.91 -7.75
N PRO A 110 2.54 -9.15 -7.21
CA PRO A 110 1.39 -9.66 -6.47
C PRO A 110 1.05 -8.81 -5.23
N SER A 111 2.07 -8.35 -4.48
CA SER A 111 1.86 -7.47 -3.32
C SER A 111 1.25 -6.13 -3.75
N VAL A 112 1.75 -5.52 -4.83
CA VAL A 112 1.20 -4.26 -5.34
C VAL A 112 -0.25 -4.42 -5.79
N GLU A 113 -0.58 -5.52 -6.47
CA GLU A 113 -1.94 -5.81 -6.93
C GLU A 113 -2.91 -6.03 -5.76
N GLN A 114 -2.47 -6.72 -4.70
CA GLN A 114 -3.26 -6.86 -3.48
C GLN A 114 -3.51 -5.51 -2.79
N HIS A 115 -2.47 -4.67 -2.64
CA HIS A 115 -2.64 -3.34 -2.04
C HIS A 115 -3.52 -2.43 -2.92
N LEU A 116 -3.47 -2.57 -4.23
CA LEU A 116 -4.37 -1.85 -5.14
C LEU A 116 -5.82 -2.27 -4.93
N GLN A 117 -6.07 -3.57 -4.79
CA GLN A 117 -7.40 -4.09 -4.47
C GLN A 117 -7.89 -3.58 -3.11
N ASP A 118 -7.02 -3.51 -2.11
CA ASP A 118 -7.34 -2.97 -0.80
C ASP A 118 -7.67 -1.47 -0.87
N HIS A 119 -6.88 -0.70 -1.61
CA HIS A 119 -7.14 0.72 -1.88
C HIS A 119 -8.48 0.93 -2.59
N HIS A 120 -8.87 0.02 -3.49
CA HIS A 120 -10.19 0.08 -4.14
C HIS A 120 -11.33 -0.10 -3.12
N ILE A 121 -11.19 -1.05 -2.19
CA ILE A 121 -12.17 -1.26 -1.11
C ILE A 121 -12.28 -0.01 -0.23
N ILE A 122 -11.14 0.59 0.15
CA ILE A 122 -11.11 1.84 0.93
C ILE A 122 -11.78 2.97 0.15
N HIS A 123 -11.51 3.09 -1.15
CA HIS A 123 -12.14 4.10 -2.00
C HIS A 123 -13.66 3.97 -2.01
N THR A 124 -14.19 2.76 -2.20
CA THR A 124 -15.64 2.52 -2.14
C THR A 124 -16.23 2.87 -0.77
N ALA A 125 -15.54 2.55 0.32
CA ALA A 125 -15.98 2.92 1.67
C ALA A 125 -16.03 4.44 1.87
N VAL A 126 -15.08 5.19 1.30
CA VAL A 126 -15.10 6.66 1.31
C VAL A 126 -16.27 7.21 0.49
N GLU A 127 -16.58 6.62 -0.67
CA GLU A 127 -17.74 7.02 -1.47
C GLU A 127 -19.07 6.79 -0.73
N ASP A 128 -19.22 5.65 -0.07
CA ASP A 128 -20.38 5.33 0.76
C ASP A 128 -20.55 6.31 1.93
N LEU A 129 -19.44 6.68 2.57
CA LEU A 129 -19.42 7.70 3.62
C LEU A 129 -19.88 9.07 3.09
N LEU A 130 -19.38 9.49 1.93
CA LEU A 130 -19.78 10.75 1.29
C LEU A 130 -21.28 10.77 0.95
N ASN A 131 -21.84 9.63 0.53
CA ASN A 131 -23.27 9.51 0.30
C ASN A 131 -24.07 9.59 1.60
N SER A 132 -23.59 8.94 2.67
CA SER A 132 -24.19 9.01 4.01
C SER A 132 -24.20 10.44 4.55
N LEU A 133 -23.13 11.21 4.31
CA LEU A 133 -23.04 12.63 4.66
C LEU A 133 -24.02 13.50 3.87
N LYS A 134 -24.19 13.23 2.57
CA LYS A 134 -25.17 13.95 1.73
C LYS A 134 -26.59 13.68 2.20
N GLU A 135 -26.93 12.42 2.47
CA GLU A 135 -28.24 12.07 3.06
C GLU A 135 -28.45 12.82 4.37
N ALA A 136 -27.49 12.76 5.31
CA ALA A 136 -27.58 13.44 6.60
C ALA A 136 -27.84 14.96 6.46
N ARG A 137 -27.21 15.63 5.49
CA ARG A 137 -27.44 17.07 5.20
C ARG A 137 -28.85 17.35 4.66
N THR A 138 -29.49 16.38 4.01
CA THR A 138 -30.82 16.57 3.41
C THR A 138 -31.94 16.59 4.48
N TYR A 139 -31.60 16.29 5.74
CA TYR A 139 -32.52 16.34 6.88
C TYR A 139 -32.40 17.63 7.72
N GLU A 140 -31.50 18.56 7.36
CA GLU A 140 -31.54 19.96 7.83
C GLU A 140 -32.58 20.79 7.04
#